data_AF-F0SSU6-F1
#
_entry.id   AF-F0SSU6-F1
#
_cell.length_a   1.000
_cell.length_b   1.000
_cell.length_c   1.000
_cell.angle_alpha   90.00
_cell.angle_beta   90.00
_cell.angle_gamma   90.00
#
_symmetry.space_group_name_H-M   'P 1'
#
loop_
_entity.id
_entity.type
_entity.pdbx_description
1 polymer ?
#
loop_
_entity_poly.entity_id
_entity_poly.type
_entity_poly.pdbx_seq_one_letter_code
_entity_poly.pdbx_strand_id
1 'polypeptide(L)' 'MKSNQQNAAQSFLSDDDIRNLAGLIADGESSIPWDLSPHVLSQVLDRVHDLRRKRLVTMTARAIAGKIRRDKELQKE' A
#
# COMPACT_ATOMS: atom_id res chain seq x y z
N MET A 1 -34.29 24.31 -0.05
CA MET A 1 -34.59 24.07 -1.48
C MET A 1 -33.32 24.33 -2.27
N LYS A 2 -32.85 23.28 -2.98
CA LYS A 2 -31.80 23.27 -4.02
C LYS A 2 -30.38 23.63 -3.56
N SER A 3 -29.29 23.02 -3.99
CA SER A 3 -28.95 21.78 -4.70
C SER A 3 -27.41 21.82 -4.69
N ASN A 4 -26.75 20.80 -4.14
CA ASN A 4 -25.92 19.91 -4.95
C ASN A 4 -24.92 20.62 -5.91
N GLN A 5 -23.76 20.99 -5.39
CA GLN A 5 -22.51 21.12 -6.15
C GLN A 5 -21.48 20.30 -5.34
N GLN A 6 -21.37 18.96 -5.43
CA GLN A 6 -21.14 18.18 -6.65
C GLN A 6 -20.31 18.95 -7.69
N ASN A 7 -19.20 19.55 -7.25
CA ASN A 7 -18.06 19.74 -8.14
C ASN A 7 -17.36 18.38 -8.32
N ALA A 8 -18.00 17.53 -9.13
CA ALA A 8 -17.42 16.37 -9.76
C ALA A 8 -16.46 16.80 -10.88
N ALA A 9 -15.47 17.62 -10.53
CA ALA A 9 -14.40 18.05 -11.41
C ALA A 9 -13.13 17.36 -10.92
N GLN A 10 -12.84 16.20 -11.50
CA GLN A 10 -11.54 15.52 -11.51
C GLN A 10 -10.63 15.91 -10.33
N SER A 11 -10.80 15.26 -9.18
CA SER A 11 -9.87 15.42 -8.06
C SER A 11 -8.50 14.89 -8.48
N PHE A 12 -7.69 15.73 -9.12
CA PHE A 12 -6.29 15.49 -9.38
C PHE A 12 -5.58 15.46 -8.02
N LEU A 13 -5.39 14.28 -7.47
CA LEU A 13 -4.49 14.08 -6.34
C LEU A 13 -3.06 14.34 -6.84
N SER A 14 -2.26 15.03 -6.03
CA SER A 14 -0.84 15.13 -6.31
C SER A 14 -0.19 13.75 -6.16
N ASP A 15 0.99 13.56 -6.75
CA ASP A 15 1.74 12.31 -6.58
C ASP A 15 2.09 12.05 -5.09
N ASP A 16 2.36 13.11 -4.31
CA ASP A 16 2.56 12.99 -2.86
C ASP A 16 1.30 12.51 -2.14
N ASP A 17 0.12 13.01 -2.52
CA ASP A 17 -1.16 12.57 -1.93
C ASP A 17 -1.46 11.10 -2.28
N ILE A 18 -1.23 10.70 -3.53
CA ILE A 18 -1.35 9.31 -3.97
C ILE A 18 -0.40 8.42 -3.17
N ARG A 19 0.86 8.84 -2.99
CA ARG A 19 1.84 8.11 -2.18
C ARG A 19 1.42 7.97 -0.73
N ASN A 20 0.95 9.05 -0.11
CA ASN A 20 0.51 9.05 1.28
C ASN A 20 -0.72 8.16 1.48
N LEU A 21 -1.75 8.33 0.65
CA LEU A 21 -2.97 7.54 0.68
C LEU A 21 -2.69 6.04 0.45
N ALA A 22 -1.86 5.72 -0.54
CA ALA A 22 -1.46 4.33 -0.79
C ALA A 22 -0.68 3.73 0.40
N GLY A 23 0.11 4.54 1.11
CA GLY A 23 0.76 4.15 2.36
C GLY A 23 -0.25 3.72 3.41
N LEU A 24 -1.19 4.61 3.76
CA LEU A 24 -2.23 4.35 4.76
C LEU A 24 -3.07 3.10 4.41
N ILE A 25 -3.46 2.94 3.14
CA ILE A 25 -4.21 1.75 2.68
C ILE A 25 -3.35 0.48 2.74
N ALA A 26 -2.07 0.57 2.38
CA ALA A 26 -1.16 -0.58 2.44
C ALA A 26 -0.92 -1.03 3.90
N ASP A 27 -0.92 -0.10 4.85
CA ASP A 27 -0.82 -0.35 6.30
C ASP A 27 -2.14 -0.83 6.93
N GLY A 28 -3.26 -0.70 6.20
CA GLY A 28 -4.59 -1.05 6.72
C GLY A 28 -5.18 0.02 7.64
N GLU A 29 -4.57 1.20 7.70
CA GLU A 29 -5.03 2.36 8.47
C GLU A 29 -6.18 3.10 7.76
N SER A 30 -6.34 2.88 6.45
CA SER A 30 -7.44 3.45 5.65
C SER A 30 -8.06 2.41 4.71
N SER A 31 -9.36 2.57 4.45
CA SER A 31 -10.08 1.83 3.40
C SER A 31 -9.80 2.42 2.01
N ILE A 32 -10.06 1.64 0.97
CA ILE A 32 -9.97 2.09 -0.44
C ILE A 32 -11.12 3.08 -0.73
N PRO A 33 -10.81 4.31 -1.17
CA PRO A 33 -11.83 5.29 -1.55
C PRO A 33 -12.35 5.01 -2.96
N TRP A 34 -13.47 4.29 -3.04
CA TRP A 34 -14.11 3.89 -4.31
C TRP A 34 -14.77 5.05 -5.07
N ASP A 35 -14.89 6.21 -4.43
CA ASP A 35 -15.43 7.45 -4.99
C ASP A 35 -14.42 8.22 -5.87
N LEU A 36 -13.15 7.80 -5.89
CA LEU A 36 -12.13 8.37 -6.78
C LEU A 36 -12.41 8.07 -8.26
N SER A 37 -11.94 8.97 -9.13
CA SER A 37 -11.95 8.69 -10.57
C SER A 37 -11.15 7.42 -10.90
N PRO A 38 -11.55 6.63 -11.92
CA PRO A 38 -10.88 5.37 -12.24
C PRO A 38 -9.37 5.49 -12.48
N HIS A 39 -8.94 6.60 -13.08
CA HIS A 39 -7.53 6.85 -13.34
C HIS A 39 -6.72 7.04 -12.04
N VAL A 40 -7.21 7.87 -11.13
CA VAL A 40 -6.55 8.12 -9.84
C VAL A 40 -6.62 6.86 -8.96
N LEU A 41 -7.77 6.16 -8.95
CA LEU A 41 -7.94 4.91 -8.23
C LEU A 41 -6.93 3.85 -8.70
N SER A 42 -6.71 3.71 -10.01
CA SER A 42 -5.70 2.79 -10.55
C SER A 42 -4.30 3.12 -10.01
N GLN A 43 -3.90 4.38 -10.04
CA GLN A 43 -2.58 4.80 -9.54
C GLN A 43 -2.39 4.50 -8.05
N VAL A 44 -3.42 4.76 -7.23
CA VAL A 44 -3.41 4.44 -5.81
C VAL A 44 -3.29 2.92 -5.61
N LEU A 45 -4.10 2.13 -6.31
CA LEU A 45 -4.10 0.67 -6.18
C LEU A 45 -2.78 0.04 -6.61
N ASP A 46 -2.19 0.48 -7.73
CA ASP A 46 -0.89 0.03 -8.20
C ASP A 46 0.18 0.26 -7.11
N ARG A 47 0.15 1.44 -6.49
CA ARG A 47 1.08 1.77 -5.41
C ARG A 47 0.85 0.95 -4.15
N VAL A 48 -0.41 0.69 -3.78
CA VAL A 48 -0.78 -0.21 -2.67
C VAL A 48 -0.24 -1.62 -2.92
N HIS A 49 -0.42 -2.15 -4.14
CA HIS A 49 0.06 -3.47 -4.53
C HIS A 49 1.59 -3.56 -4.41
N ASP A 50 2.32 -2.55 -4.89
CA ASP A 50 3.77 -2.48 -4.78
C ASP A 50 4.25 -2.46 -3.33
N LEU A 51 3.62 -1.64 -2.47
CA LEU A 51 3.98 -1.54 -1.06
C LEU A 51 3.76 -2.87 -0.33
N ARG A 52 2.59 -3.49 -0.54
CA ARG A 52 2.27 -4.80 0.06
C ARG A 52 3.21 -5.90 -0.43
N ARG A 53 3.53 -5.92 -1.73
CA ARG A 53 4.50 -6.86 -2.30
C ARG A 53 5.88 -6.71 -1.65
N LYS A 54 6.40 -5.49 -1.56
CA LYS A 54 7.71 -5.21 -0.93
C LYS A 54 7.75 -5.70 0.53
N ARG A 55 6.69 -5.46 1.30
CA ARG A 55 6.57 -5.93 2.68
C ARG A 55 6.57 -7.45 2.77
N LEU A 56 5.75 -8.12 1.97
CA LEU A 56 5.69 -9.58 1.93
C LEU A 56 7.06 -10.21 1.61
N VAL A 57 7.73 -9.68 0.59
CA VAL A 57 9.08 -10.13 0.21
C VAL A 57 10.06 -9.92 1.36
N THR A 58 10.03 -8.76 2.01
CA THR A 58 10.92 -8.45 3.14
C THR A 58 10.68 -9.37 4.34
N MET A 59 9.41 -9.63 4.69
CA MET A 59 9.07 -10.53 5.78
C MET A 59 9.52 -11.95 5.48
N THR A 60 9.33 -12.41 4.24
CA THR A 60 9.75 -13.74 3.79
C THR A 60 11.28 -13.86 3.84
N ALA A 61 12.00 -12.86 3.32
CA ALA A 61 13.46 -12.83 3.35
C ALA A 61 13.99 -12.87 4.79
N ARG A 62 13.38 -12.11 5.71
CA ARG A 62 13.74 -12.13 7.14
C ARG A 62 13.45 -13.49 7.79
N ALA A 63 12.33 -14.11 7.47
CA ALA A 63 12.00 -15.44 7.97
C ALA A 63 13.01 -16.50 7.50
N ILE A 64 13.39 -16.47 6.22
CA ILE A 64 14.42 -17.36 5.65
C ILE A 64 15.77 -17.11 6.32
N ALA A 65 16.20 -15.86 6.42
CA ALA A 65 17.47 -15.50 7.06
C ALA A 65 17.51 -15.94 8.54
N GLY A 66 16.40 -15.76 9.25
CA GLY A 66 16.25 -16.22 10.64
C GLY A 66 16.34 -17.73 10.77
N LYS A 67 15.77 -18.50 9.83
CA LYS A 67 15.90 -19.96 9.79
C LYS A 67 17.36 -20.37 9.55
N ILE A 68 17.99 -19.84 8.51
CA ILE A 68 19.40 -20.14 8.17
C ILE A 68 20.33 -19.83 9.35
N ARG A 69 20.08 -18.74 10.07
CA ARG A 69 20.86 -18.38 11.26
C ARG A 69 20.75 -19.43 12.37
N ARG A 70 19.53 -19.85 12.72
CA ARG A 70 19.29 -20.87 13.76
C ARG A 70 19.92 -22.22 13.38
N ASP A 71 19.77 -22.64 12.12
CA ASP A 71 20.35 -23.90 11.64
C ASP A 71 21.89 -23.89 11.76
N LYS A 72 22.54 -22.74 11.52
CA LYS A 72 23.99 -22.56 11.70
C LYS A 72 24.43 -22.55 13.16
N GLU A 73 23.58 -22.10 14.08
CA GLU A 73 23.87 -22.10 15.51
C GLU A 73 23.81 -23.54 16.05
N LEU A 74 22.80 -24.33 15.65
CA LEU A 74 22.67 -25.75 16.03
C LEU A 74 23.78 -26.66 15.50
N GLN A 75 24.44 -26.32 14.38
CA GLN A 75 25.57 -27.09 13.85
C GLN A 75 26.90 -26.85 14.58
N LYS A 76 26.96 -25.83 15.44
CA LYS A 76 28.17 -25.46 16.20
C LYS A 76 28.15 -25.99 17.64
N GLU A 77 27.01 -26.44 18.12
CA GLU A 77 26.82 -27.15 19.39
C GLU A 77 27.04 -28.65 19.19
#